data_AF-A0A4U3B9S2-F1
#
_entry.id   AF-A0A4U3B9S2-F1
#
_cell.length_a   1.000
_cell.length_b   1.000
_cell.length_c   1.000
_cell.angle_alpha   90.00
_cell.angle_beta   90.00
_cell.angle_gamma   90.00
#
_symmetry.space_group_name_H-M   'P 1'
#
loop_
_entity.id
_entity.type
_entity.pdbx_description
1 polymer ?
#
loop_
_entity_poly.entity_id
_entity_poly.type
_entity_poly.pdbx_seq_one_letter_code
_entity_poly.pdbx_strand_id
1 'polypeptide(L)'
;GEEIRPWLFTIAYNAFIDWYRKEKRYKTTTIAEFHLPNVPSTEHSYFVKHEIASWLDSLSSLPLQRRNMLLLRDYYGFSYKEIAEMTGLSLAKVKIELHRGRKETKSVKE
;
A
#
# COMPACT_ATOMS: atom_id res chain seq x y z
N GLY A 1 4.40 22.83 8.15
CA GLY A 1 5.07 21.55 7.83
C GLY A 1 4.10 20.42 7.57
N GLU A 2 2.98 20.35 8.30
CA GLU A 2 2.01 19.24 8.21
C GLU A 2 1.36 19.05 6.83
N GLU A 3 1.18 20.09 6.02
CA GLU A 3 0.44 19.96 4.75
C GLU A 3 1.27 19.49 3.54
N ILE A 4 2.60 19.56 3.60
CA ILE A 4 3.45 19.22 2.44
C ILE A 4 3.45 17.71 2.20
N ARG A 5 3.49 16.91 3.27
CA ARG A 5 3.54 15.44 3.15
C ARG A 5 2.26 14.89 2.51
N PRO A 6 1.05 15.22 2.97
CA PRO A 6 -0.17 14.78 2.30
C PRO A 6 -0.24 15.24 0.84
N TRP A 7 0.13 16.49 0.56
CA TRP A 7 0.12 17.05 -0.79
C TRP A 7 1.05 16.31 -1.75
N LEU A 8 2.29 16.01 -1.33
CA LEU A 8 3.23 15.23 -2.14
C LEU A 8 2.73 13.81 -2.41
N PHE A 9 2.11 13.17 -1.41
CA PHE A 9 1.51 11.85 -1.58
C PHE A 9 0.32 11.89 -2.53
N THR A 10 -0.49 12.95 -2.54
CA THR A 10 -1.54 13.14 -3.54
C THR A 10 -0.97 13.19 -4.95
N ILE A 11 0.09 13.97 -5.19
CA ILE A 11 0.74 14.06 -6.50
C ILE A 11 1.31 12.70 -6.90
N ALA A 12 2.07 12.05 -6.00
CA ALA A 12 2.69 10.76 -6.25
C ALA A 12 1.64 9.68 -6.53
N TYR A 13 0.53 9.65 -5.78
CA TYR A 13 -0.57 8.72 -5.97
C TYR A 13 -1.22 8.91 -7.34
N ASN A 14 -1.53 10.14 -7.74
CA ASN A 14 -2.13 10.42 -9.03
C ASN A 14 -1.21 10.02 -10.19
N ALA A 15 0.07 10.39 -10.12
CA ALA A 15 1.07 9.97 -11.11
C ALA A 15 1.19 8.44 -11.22
N PHE A 16 1.19 7.75 -10.08
CA PHE A 16 1.21 6.29 -10.03
C PHE A 16 -0.04 5.67 -10.67
N ILE A 17 -1.24 6.19 -10.40
CA ILE A 17 -2.48 5.67 -10.98
C ILE A 17 -2.51 5.86 -12.49
N ASP A 18 -2.05 7.01 -12.99
CA ASP A 18 -1.96 7.28 -14.41
C ASP A 18 -0.97 6.34 -15.11
N TRP A 19 0.22 6.15 -14.52
CA TRP A 19 1.18 5.17 -14.98
C TRP A 19 0.61 3.74 -14.98
N TYR A 20 0.01 3.30 -13.87
CA TYR A 20 -0.55 1.95 -13.75
C TYR A 20 -1.68 1.67 -14.74
N ARG A 21 -2.55 2.66 -14.99
CA ARG A 21 -3.62 2.54 -16.00
C ARG A 21 -3.05 2.42 -17.41
N LYS A 22 -1.96 3.14 -17.70
CA LYS A 22 -1.23 3.03 -18.97
C LYS A 22 -0.59 1.64 -19.10
N GLU A 23 0.13 1.20 -18.07
CA GLU A 23 0.80 -0.10 -18.05
C GLU A 23 -0.17 -1.29 -18.22
N LYS A 24 -1.31 -1.26 -17.53
CA LYS A 24 -2.34 -2.29 -17.68
C LYS A 24 -2.91 -2.36 -19.11
N ARG A 25 -2.94 -1.22 -19.83
CA ARG A 25 -3.44 -1.15 -21.22
C ARG A 25 -2.43 -1.69 -22.22
N TYR A 26 -1.14 -1.53 -21.95
CA TYR A 26 -0.04 -2.01 -22.80
C TYR A 26 0.69 -3.12 -22.04
N LYS A 27 0.21 -4.36 -22.11
CA LYS A 27 0.77 -5.52 -21.37
C LYS A 27 2.29 -5.62 -21.56
N THR A 28 3.08 -5.00 -20.68
CA THR A 28 4.51 -5.29 -20.57
C THR A 28 4.65 -6.45 -19.60
N THR A 29 5.26 -7.51 -20.12
CA THR A 29 5.77 -8.65 -19.36
C THR A 29 6.64 -8.18 -18.20
N THR A 30 6.24 -8.60 -17.00
CA THR A 30 7.01 -8.85 -15.77
C THR A 30 8.05 -7.81 -15.35
N ILE A 31 7.84 -7.18 -14.19
CA ILE A 31 8.90 -6.50 -13.44
C ILE A 31 9.22 -7.33 -12.19
N ALA A 32 10.51 -7.61 -12.08
CA ALA A 32 11.20 -8.49 -11.15
C ALA A 32 10.79 -8.36 -9.68
N GLU A 33 10.89 -9.48 -8.97
CA GLU A 33 10.89 -9.57 -7.51
C GLU A 33 11.79 -8.49 -6.91
N PHE A 34 11.19 -7.63 -6.11
CA PHE A 34 11.91 -6.61 -5.35
C PHE A 34 12.55 -7.30 -4.13
N HIS A 35 13.71 -7.93 -4.32
CA HIS A 35 14.49 -8.42 -3.20
C HIS A 35 15.14 -7.25 -2.47
N LEU A 36 14.63 -6.94 -1.28
CA LEU A 36 15.33 -6.08 -0.33
C LEU A 36 16.71 -6.71 -0.02
N PRO A 37 17.80 -5.93 -0.04
CA PRO A 37 19.11 -6.46 0.31
C PRO A 37 19.10 -7.00 1.75
N ASN A 38 19.43 -8.28 1.89
CA ASN A 38 19.55 -8.93 3.19
C ASN A 38 20.81 -8.42 3.89
N VAL A 39 20.66 -7.37 4.70
CA VAL A 39 21.74 -6.84 5.54
C VAL A 39 21.66 -7.53 6.91
N PRO A 40 22.72 -8.22 7.37
CA PRO A 40 22.71 -8.88 8.67
C PRO A 40 22.65 -7.81 9.76
N SER A 41 21.61 -7.85 10.59
CA SER A 41 21.37 -6.92 11.68
C SER A 41 20.70 -7.67 12.83
N THR A 42 21.05 -7.27 14.05
CA THR A 42 20.57 -7.74 15.36
C THR A 42 19.21 -8.43 15.30
N GLU A 43 19.08 -9.65 15.85
CA GLU A 43 17.93 -10.57 15.70
C GLU A 43 16.56 -9.87 15.76
N HIS A 44 16.34 -8.94 16.70
CA HIS A 44 15.10 -8.18 16.80
C HIS A 44 14.75 -7.38 15.52
N SER A 45 15.74 -6.74 14.92
CA SER A 45 15.57 -6.01 13.65
C SER A 45 15.29 -6.96 12.48
N TYR A 46 15.81 -8.19 12.52
CA TYR A 46 15.50 -9.22 11.53
C TYR A 46 14.05 -9.68 11.65
N PHE A 47 13.57 -9.97 12.86
CA PHE A 47 12.18 -10.37 13.10
C PHE A 47 11.18 -9.30 12.63
N VAL A 48 11.39 -8.03 13.00
CA VAL A 48 10.51 -6.92 12.58
C VAL A 48 10.51 -6.76 11.06
N LYS A 49 11.69 -6.85 10.41
CA LYS A 49 11.77 -6.82 8.94
C LYS A 49 11.01 -7.98 8.30
N HIS A 50 11.13 -9.18 8.87
CA HIS A 50 10.48 -10.37 8.36
C HIS A 50 8.95 -10.30 8.50
N GLU A 51 8.44 -9.79 9.63
CA GLU A 51 7.00 -9.56 9.82
C GLU A 51 6.45 -8.51 8.84
N ILE A 52 7.17 -7.40 8.63
CA ILE A 52 6.78 -6.37 7.66
C ILE A 52 6.80 -6.95 6.24
N ALA A 53 7.81 -7.73 5.89
CA ALA A 53 7.90 -8.38 4.58
C ALA A 53 6.75 -9.37 4.35
N SER A 54 6.46 -10.22 5.34
CA SER A 54 5.32 -11.15 5.30
C SER A 54 3.98 -10.40 5.18
N TRP A 55 3.82 -9.29 5.91
CA TRP A 55 2.63 -8.46 5.78
C TRP A 55 2.51 -7.85 4.37
N LEU A 56 3.60 -7.28 3.84
CA LEU A 56 3.61 -6.71 2.48
C LEU A 56 3.27 -7.76 1.41
N ASP A 57 3.78 -8.98 1.57
CA ASP A 57 3.48 -10.08 0.66
C ASP A 57 2.00 -10.47 0.71
N SER A 58 1.38 -10.49 1.90
CA SER A 58 -0.07 -10.73 2.02
C SER A 58 -0.93 -9.71 1.24
N LEU A 59 -0.43 -8.48 1.08
CA LEU A 59 -1.11 -7.44 0.30
C LEU A 59 -1.01 -7.65 -1.21
N SER A 60 -0.06 -8.46 -1.69
CA SER A 60 0.17 -8.71 -3.13
C SER A 60 -1.03 -9.39 -3.81
N SER A 61 -1.83 -10.13 -3.05
CA SER A 61 -3.07 -10.77 -3.49
C SER A 61 -4.24 -9.79 -3.64
N LEU A 62 -4.17 -8.64 -2.97
CA LEU A 62 -5.29 -7.68 -2.94
C LEU A 62 -5.37 -6.86 -4.22
N PRO A 63 -6.59 -6.46 -4.62
CA PRO A 63 -6.78 -5.42 -5.62
C PRO A 63 -5.99 -4.16 -5.25
N LEU A 64 -5.36 -3.53 -6.25
CA LEU A 64 -4.47 -2.38 -6.07
C LEU A 64 -5.07 -1.28 -5.19
N GLN A 65 -6.35 -0.97 -5.36
CA GLN A 65 -7.03 0.06 -4.55
C GLN A 65 -7.02 -0.29 -3.06
N ARG A 66 -7.32 -1.54 -2.69
CA ARG A 66 -7.31 -1.99 -1.28
C ARG A 66 -5.91 -1.99 -0.70
N ARG A 67 -4.94 -2.52 -1.47
CA ARG A 67 -3.52 -2.49 -1.10
C ARG A 67 -3.07 -1.08 -0.78
N ASN A 68 -3.33 -0.12 -1.68
CA ASN A 68 -2.91 1.26 -1.50
C ASN A 68 -3.56 1.90 -0.28
N MET A 69 -4.83 1.60 0.01
CA MET A 69 -5.48 2.10 1.22
C MET A 69 -4.83 1.57 2.50
N LEU A 70 -4.54 0.27 2.56
CA LEU A 70 -3.86 -0.33 3.72
C LEU A 70 -2.45 0.25 3.89
N LEU A 71 -1.69 0.45 2.81
CA LEU A 71 -0.39 1.11 2.89
C LEU A 71 -0.51 2.55 3.41
N LEU A 72 -1.40 3.36 2.84
CA LEU A 72 -1.58 4.74 3.28
C LEU A 72 -2.02 4.84 4.74
N ARG A 73 -2.89 3.93 5.19
CA ARG A 73 -3.43 3.95 6.56
C ARG A 73 -2.50 3.30 7.58
N ASP A 74 -2.13 2.05 7.36
CA ASP A 74 -1.50 1.18 8.36
C ASP A 74 0.04 1.29 8.32
N TYR A 75 0.64 1.66 7.18
CA TYR A 75 2.09 1.87 7.05
C TYR A 75 2.48 3.35 7.13
N TYR A 76 1.84 4.22 6.34
CA TYR A 76 2.18 5.65 6.33
C TYR A 76 1.43 6.48 7.38
N GLY A 77 0.37 5.95 7.99
CA GLY A 77 -0.32 6.58 9.12
C GLY A 77 -1.30 7.71 8.75
N PHE A 78 -1.70 7.85 7.48
CA PHE A 78 -2.64 8.91 7.08
C PHE A 78 -4.03 8.69 7.69
N SER A 79 -4.73 9.80 7.96
CA SER A 79 -6.12 9.78 8.40
C SER A 79 -7.05 9.33 7.27
N TYR A 80 -8.25 8.85 7.63
CA TYR A 80 -9.24 8.47 6.61
C TYR A 80 -9.64 9.66 5.72
N LYS A 81 -9.59 10.88 6.25
CA LYS A 81 -9.93 12.10 5.51
C LYS A 81 -8.84 12.43 4.48
N GLU A 82 -7.57 12.41 4.88
CA GLU A 82 -6.46 12.63 3.96
C GLU A 82 -6.43 11.57 2.86
N ILE A 83 -6.69 10.30 3.20
CA ILE A 83 -6.76 9.22 2.19
C ILE A 83 -7.92 9.47 1.21
N ALA A 84 -9.07 9.92 1.69
CA ALA A 84 -10.20 10.25 0.83
C ALA A 84 -9.85 11.39 -0.14
N GLU A 85 -9.19 12.43 0.35
CA GLU A 85 -8.71 13.57 -0.44
C GLU A 85 -7.64 13.16 -1.46
N MET A 86 -6.65 12.37 -1.05
CA MET A 86 -5.58 11.85 -1.93
C MET A 86 -6.11 10.98 -3.06
N THR A 87 -7.09 10.11 -2.74
CA THR A 87 -7.56 9.09 -3.69
C THR A 87 -8.78 9.52 -4.49
N GLY A 88 -9.40 10.66 -4.15
CA GLY A 88 -10.66 11.13 -4.74
C GLY A 88 -11.87 10.23 -4.42
N LEU A 89 -11.78 9.39 -3.39
CA LEU A 89 -12.85 8.47 -2.98
C LEU A 89 -13.63 9.06 -1.81
N SER A 90 -14.89 8.63 -1.65
CA SER A 90 -15.67 9.03 -0.47
C SER A 90 -15.08 8.43 0.81
N LEU A 91 -15.20 9.16 1.92
CA LEU A 91 -14.76 8.69 3.24
C LEU A 91 -15.38 7.33 3.62
N ALA A 92 -16.65 7.13 3.26
CA ALA A 92 -17.35 5.86 3.47
C ALA A 92 -16.69 4.71 2.69
N LYS A 93 -16.33 4.95 1.41
CA LYS A 93 -15.66 3.96 0.58
C LYS A 93 -14.27 3.61 1.12
N VAL A 94 -13.51 4.60 1.59
CA VAL A 94 -12.21 4.37 2.26
C VAL A 94 -12.37 3.42 3.45
N LYS A 95 -13.35 3.67 4.33
CA LYS A 95 -13.63 2.80 5.49
C LYS A 95 -14.00 1.37 5.08
N ILE A 96 -14.85 1.21 4.06
CA ILE A 96 -15.30 -0.10 3.57
C ILE A 96 -14.12 -0.90 3.00
N GLU A 97 -13.32 -0.29 2.13
CA GLU A 97 -12.20 -0.95 1.48
C GLU A 97 -11.10 -1.31 2.49
N LEU A 98 -10.83 -0.47 3.50
CA LEU A 98 -9.91 -0.81 4.59
C LEU A 98 -10.42 -1.99 5.43
N HIS A 99 -11.72 -1.99 5.77
CA HIS A 99 -12.30 -3.10 6.52
C HIS A 99 -12.20 -4.42 5.74
N ARG A 100 -12.56 -4.39 4.45
CA ARG A 100 -12.46 -5.56 3.56
C ARG A 100 -11.02 -6.01 3.38
N GLY A 101 -10.11 -5.08 3.13
CA GLY A 101 -8.68 -5.37 2.99
C GLY A 101 -8.11 -6.07 4.22
N ARG A 102 -8.39 -5.57 5.44
CA ARG A 102 -7.93 -6.21 6.68
C ARG A 102 -8.51 -7.61 6.88
N LYS A 103 -9.75 -7.86 6.46
CA LYS A 103 -10.37 -9.18 6.51
C LYS A 103 -9.70 -10.15 5.53
N GLU A 104 -9.46 -9.70 4.30
CA GLU A 104 -8.79 -10.49 3.26
C GLU A 104 -7.35 -10.83 3.67
N THR A 105 -6.58 -9.89 4.24
CA THR A 105 -5.20 -10.17 4.71
C THR A 105 -5.14 -11.13 5.89
N LYS A 106 -6.17 -11.17 6.73
CA LYS A 106 -6.25 -12.12 7.85
C LYS A 106 -6.54 -13.54 7.36
N SER A 107 -7.44 -13.67 6.38
CA SER A 107 -7.78 -14.97 5.77
C SER A 107 -6.61 -15.63 5.03
N VAL A 108 -5.58 -14.87 4.64
CA VAL A 108 -4.39 -15.40 3.96
C VAL A 108 -3.33 -15.91 4.97
N LYS A 109 -3.47 -15.58 6.26
CA LYS A 109 -2.56 -16.04 7.33
C LYS A 109 -3.03 -17.34 8.03
N GLU A 110 -4.23 -17.83 7.72
CA GLU A 110 -4.76 -19.12 8.15
C GLU A 110 -4.63 -20.16 7.02
#